data_AF-A0AA38GA95-F1
#
_entry.id   AF-A0AA38GA95-F1
#
_cell.length_a   1.000
_cell.length_b   1.000
_cell.length_c   1.000
_cell.angle_alpha   90.00
_cell.angle_beta   90.00
_cell.angle_gamma   90.00
#
_symmetry.space_group_name_H-M   'P 1'
#
loop_
_entity.id
_entity.type
_entity.pdbx_description
1 polymer ?
#
loop_
_entity_poly.entity_id
_entity_poly.type
_entity_poly.pdbx_seq_one_letter_code
_entity_poly.pdbx_strand_id
1 'polypeptide(L)'
;FPEIAANTFEKMQCGEDFMKPDTETYNWVIEAHNRANSGDRCQEVIELVGHMVEDYKRVQPNVKTYALLVECFTKYCVVNEALRHFRALKCYPGAMKVLHNDGKHGDPLSVYLRALCLEGRAVELLEALEVMARDDQSISPRAMIVNRKGRTLVSSWIEPLQQEAELGFEVDYIA
;
A
#
# COMPACT_ATOMS: atom_id res chain seq x y z
N PHE A 1 5.83 -19.56 -4.83
CA PHE A 1 4.61 -18.91 -5.34
C PHE A 1 4.90 -17.78 -6.33
N PRO A 2 5.66 -16.71 -5.99
CA PRO A 2 5.95 -15.62 -6.95
C PRO A 2 6.69 -16.09 -8.21
N GLU A 3 7.68 -16.97 -8.06
CA GLU A 3 8.47 -17.50 -9.19
C GLU A 3 7.62 -18.23 -10.25
N ILE A 4 6.52 -18.87 -9.83
CA ILE A 4 5.60 -19.56 -10.76
C ILE A 4 4.79 -18.53 -11.55
N ALA A 5 4.33 -17.46 -10.88
CA ALA A 5 3.64 -16.35 -11.52
C ALA A 5 4.55 -15.64 -12.52
N ALA A 6 5.80 -15.35 -12.13
CA ALA A 6 6.81 -14.72 -12.99
C ALA A 6 7.13 -15.57 -14.24
N ASN A 7 7.41 -16.87 -14.07
CA ASN A 7 7.68 -17.76 -15.19
C ASN A 7 6.47 -17.89 -16.15
N THR A 8 5.25 -17.89 -15.60
CA THR A 8 4.03 -17.92 -16.44
C THR A 8 3.87 -16.61 -17.20
N PHE A 9 4.13 -15.48 -16.56
CA PHE A 9 4.11 -14.16 -17.17
C PHE A 9 5.12 -14.03 -18.32
N GLU A 10 6.37 -14.48 -18.12
CA GLU A 10 7.39 -14.48 -19.18
C GLU A 10 6.96 -15.31 -20.41
N LYS A 11 6.35 -16.48 -20.18
CA LYS A 11 5.78 -17.30 -21.26
C LYS A 11 4.66 -16.59 -22.01
N MET A 12 3.79 -15.88 -21.30
CA MET A 12 2.73 -15.07 -21.89
C MET A 12 3.30 -13.91 -22.72
N GLN A 13 4.35 -13.25 -22.25
CA GLN A 13 5.04 -12.18 -23.00
C GLN A 13 5.63 -12.70 -24.33
N CYS A 14 6.10 -13.95 -24.36
CA CYS A 14 6.66 -14.57 -25.57
C CYS A 14 5.61 -15.27 -26.45
N GLY A 15 4.36 -15.38 -25.99
CA GLY A 15 3.28 -16.07 -26.68
C GLY A 15 2.64 -15.28 -27.82
N GLU A 16 1.62 -15.88 -28.44
CA GLU A 16 0.77 -15.25 -29.46
C GLU A 16 -0.03 -14.07 -28.90
N ASP A 17 -0.61 -13.25 -29.78
CA ASP A 17 -1.27 -11.99 -29.38
C ASP A 17 -2.40 -12.18 -28.35
N PHE A 18 -3.17 -13.27 -28.45
CA PHE A 18 -4.23 -13.58 -27.48
C PHE A 18 -3.71 -14.08 -26.13
N MET A 19 -2.43 -14.43 -26.04
CA MET A 19 -1.76 -14.88 -24.82
C MET A 19 -1.03 -13.76 -24.09
N LYS A 20 -0.97 -12.55 -24.66
CA LYS A 20 -0.21 -11.44 -24.07
C LYS A 20 -0.80 -11.03 -22.70
N PRO A 21 0.04 -10.71 -21.69
CA PRO A 21 -0.42 -10.35 -20.34
C PRO A 21 -1.34 -9.14 -20.33
N ASP A 22 -2.53 -9.23 -19.76
CA ASP A 22 -3.42 -8.10 -19.53
C ASP A 22 -3.22 -7.46 -18.14
N THR A 23 -4.00 -6.43 -17.81
CA THR A 23 -3.90 -5.72 -16.53
C THR A 23 -4.07 -6.65 -15.33
N GLU A 24 -4.95 -7.65 -15.41
CA GLU A 24 -5.15 -8.61 -14.31
C GLU A 24 -3.97 -9.57 -14.18
N THR A 25 -3.36 -9.97 -15.29
CA THR A 25 -2.13 -10.75 -15.28
C THR A 25 -1.01 -10.01 -14.52
N TYR A 26 -0.79 -8.72 -14.82
CA TYR A 26 0.16 -7.89 -14.07
C TYR A 26 -0.22 -7.81 -12.58
N ASN A 27 -1.49 -7.56 -12.27
CA ASN A 27 -1.97 -7.50 -10.89
C ASN A 27 -1.69 -8.79 -10.11
N TRP A 28 -1.88 -9.97 -10.72
CA TRP A 28 -1.58 -11.24 -10.07
C TRP A 28 -0.09 -11.44 -9.78
N VAL A 29 0.79 -11.04 -10.69
CA VAL A 29 2.24 -11.16 -10.48
C VAL A 29 2.68 -10.22 -9.34
N ILE A 30 2.24 -8.95 -9.35
CA ILE A 30 2.55 -7.99 -8.28
C ILE A 30 2.02 -8.50 -6.93
N GLU A 31 0.77 -8.98 -6.88
CA GLU A 31 0.15 -9.54 -5.68
C GLU A 31 0.93 -10.77 -5.16
N ALA A 32 1.47 -11.60 -6.06
CA ALA A 32 2.32 -12.73 -5.70
C ALA A 32 3.66 -12.29 -5.09
N HIS A 33 4.26 -11.20 -5.57
CA HIS A 33 5.45 -10.59 -4.95
C HIS A 33 5.13 -9.98 -3.58
N ASN A 34 4.01 -9.25 -3.44
CA ASN A 34 3.60 -8.66 -2.16
C ASN A 34 3.38 -9.72 -1.07
N ARG A 35 2.81 -10.87 -1.43
CA ARG A 35 2.58 -12.00 -0.51
C ARG A 35 3.84 -12.81 -0.20
N ALA A 36 4.93 -12.60 -0.94
CA ALA A 36 6.18 -13.28 -0.65
C ALA A 36 6.77 -12.72 0.66
N ASN A 37 7.08 -13.63 1.59
CA ASN A 37 7.73 -13.29 2.87
C ASN A 37 9.27 -13.40 2.79
N SER A 38 9.82 -13.67 1.61
CA SER A 38 11.27 -13.86 1.41
C SER A 38 11.84 -12.88 0.40
N GLY A 39 12.88 -12.17 0.84
CA GLY A 39 13.67 -11.24 0.02
C GLY A 39 13.05 -9.85 -0.14
N ASP A 40 13.92 -8.90 -0.48
CA ASP A 40 13.50 -7.65 -1.10
C ASP A 40 13.02 -7.97 -2.52
N ARG A 41 11.75 -7.72 -2.80
CA ARG A 41 11.10 -7.98 -4.09
C ARG A 41 10.72 -6.70 -4.82
N CYS A 42 11.18 -5.56 -4.31
CA CYS A 42 10.87 -4.25 -4.85
C CYS A 42 11.41 -4.11 -6.28
N GLN A 43 12.59 -4.66 -6.55
CA GLN A 43 13.22 -4.59 -7.86
C GLN A 43 12.40 -5.31 -8.95
N GLU A 44 11.88 -6.50 -8.65
CA GLU A 44 11.03 -7.26 -9.58
C GLU A 44 9.71 -6.53 -9.87
N VAL A 45 9.14 -5.85 -8.87
CA VAL A 45 7.94 -5.02 -9.07
C VAL A 45 8.24 -3.77 -9.89
N ILE A 46 9.42 -3.15 -9.71
CA ILE A 46 9.88 -2.03 -10.55
C ILE A 46 10.01 -2.47 -12.02
N GLU A 47 10.59 -3.64 -12.27
CA GLU A 47 10.74 -4.20 -13.61
C GLU A 47 9.36 -4.48 -14.26
N LEU A 48 8.43 -5.04 -13.50
CA LEU A 48 7.05 -5.24 -13.97
C LEU A 48 6.34 -3.92 -14.31
N VAL A 49 6.52 -2.88 -13.50
CA VAL A 49 5.98 -1.54 -13.81
C VAL A 49 6.63 -0.99 -15.09
N GLY A 50 7.93 -1.21 -15.28
CA GLY A 50 8.64 -0.86 -16.52
C GLY A 50 7.99 -1.50 -17.75
N HIS A 51 7.77 -2.81 -17.72
CA HIS A 51 7.09 -3.52 -18.81
C HIS A 51 5.66 -3.01 -19.05
N MET A 52 4.90 -2.71 -17.99
CA MET A 52 3.56 -2.16 -18.12
C MET A 52 3.55 -0.77 -18.80
N VAL A 53 4.60 0.04 -18.57
CA VAL A 53 4.77 1.36 -19.21
C VAL A 53 5.17 1.20 -20.68
N GLU A 54 6.04 0.24 -21.01
CA GLU A 54 6.40 -0.09 -22.38
C GLU A 54 5.15 -0.55 -23.18
N ASP A 55 4.30 -1.34 -22.54
CA ASP A 55 3.05 -1.87 -23.11
C ASP A 55 1.83 -0.94 -22.93
N TYR A 56 2.00 0.34 -22.58
CA TYR A 56 0.90 1.23 -22.16
C TYR A 56 -0.26 1.36 -23.16
N LYS A 57 0.01 1.17 -24.46
CA LYS A 57 -1.03 1.18 -25.50
C LYS A 57 -2.01 0.01 -25.39
N ARG A 58 -1.56 -1.11 -24.81
CA ARG A 58 -2.29 -2.38 -24.69
C ARG A 58 -2.77 -2.60 -23.26
N VAL A 59 -1.97 -2.23 -22.27
CA VAL A 59 -2.22 -2.50 -20.86
C VAL A 59 -2.19 -1.19 -20.09
N GLN A 60 -3.27 -0.92 -19.33
CA GLN A 60 -3.34 0.26 -18.47
C GLN A 60 -3.52 -0.16 -17.01
N PRO A 61 -2.84 0.51 -16.06
CA PRO A 61 -3.02 0.26 -14.65
C PRO A 61 -4.44 0.64 -14.20
N ASN A 62 -5.01 -0.16 -13.32
CA ASN A 62 -6.32 0.08 -12.71
C ASN A 62 -6.18 0.36 -11.21
N VAL A 63 -7.32 0.55 -10.53
CA VAL A 63 -7.37 0.81 -9.07
C VAL A 63 -6.61 -0.26 -8.28
N LYS A 64 -6.79 -1.55 -8.65
CA LYS A 64 -6.11 -2.67 -8.00
C LYS A 64 -4.59 -2.60 -8.24
N THR A 65 -4.15 -2.27 -9.46
CA THR A 65 -2.72 -2.09 -9.76
C THR A 65 -2.10 -1.05 -8.83
N TYR A 66 -2.69 0.14 -8.73
CA TYR A 66 -2.14 1.19 -7.88
C TYR A 66 -2.17 0.83 -6.39
N ALA A 67 -3.22 0.14 -5.91
CA ALA A 67 -3.28 -0.33 -4.52
C ALA A 67 -2.15 -1.33 -4.21
N LEU A 68 -1.90 -2.29 -5.10
CA LEU A 68 -0.81 -3.26 -4.96
C LEU A 68 0.57 -2.60 -5.00
N LEU A 69 0.76 -1.57 -5.84
CA LEU A 69 2.02 -0.83 -5.89
C LEU A 69 2.25 0.00 -4.62
N VAL A 70 1.21 0.67 -4.10
CA VAL A 70 1.29 1.37 -2.81
C VAL A 70 1.68 0.40 -1.70
N GLU A 71 1.02 -0.76 -1.61
CA GLU A 71 1.36 -1.81 -0.64
C GLU A 71 2.83 -2.23 -0.77
N CYS A 72 3.27 -2.57 -1.99
CA CYS A 72 4.63 -3.05 -2.26
C CYS A 72 5.69 -2.04 -1.82
N PHE A 73 5.63 -0.82 -2.37
CA PHE A 73 6.65 0.20 -2.13
C PHE A 73 6.65 0.67 -0.68
N THR A 74 5.50 0.67 -0.01
CA THR A 74 5.44 0.96 1.43
C THR A 74 6.08 -0.14 2.25
N LYS A 75 5.77 -1.42 1.94
CA LYS A 75 6.35 -2.59 2.62
C LYS A 75 7.89 -2.60 2.55
N TYR A 76 8.45 -2.17 1.42
CA TYR A 76 9.90 -2.11 1.20
C TYR A 76 10.51 -0.72 1.46
N CYS A 77 9.81 0.17 2.18
CA CYS A 77 10.29 1.50 2.59
C CYS A 77 10.72 2.42 1.44
N VAL A 78 10.17 2.25 0.24
CA VAL A 78 10.38 3.14 -0.92
C VAL A 78 9.25 4.17 -0.98
N VAL A 79 9.16 5.01 0.05
CA VAL A 79 8.01 5.89 0.31
C VAL A 79 7.74 6.87 -0.84
N ASN A 80 8.77 7.36 -1.52
CA ASN A 80 8.57 8.26 -2.66
C ASN A 80 7.83 7.60 -3.84
N GLU A 81 8.09 6.32 -4.13
CA GLU A 81 7.32 5.59 -5.15
C GLU A 81 5.91 5.27 -4.64
N ALA A 82 5.78 4.88 -3.37
CA ALA A 82 4.46 4.70 -2.75
C ALA A 82 3.58 5.96 -2.87
N LEU A 83 4.15 7.14 -2.64
CA LEU A 83 3.45 8.43 -2.81
C LEU A 83 3.01 8.69 -4.25
N ARG A 84 3.87 8.37 -5.24
CA ARG A 84 3.53 8.54 -6.66
C ARG A 84 2.34 7.68 -7.03
N HIS A 85 2.33 6.41 -6.62
CA HIS A 85 1.23 5.50 -6.89
C HIS A 85 -0.03 5.82 -6.07
N PHE A 86 0.12 6.31 -4.83
CA PHE A 86 -1.02 6.78 -4.03
C PHE A 86 -1.71 8.00 -4.67
N ARG A 87 -0.94 8.94 -5.24
CA ARG A 87 -1.51 10.09 -5.96
C ARG A 87 -2.32 9.69 -7.19
N ALA A 88 -1.93 8.60 -7.86
CA ALA A 88 -2.73 8.02 -8.93
C ALA A 88 -3.98 7.28 -8.36
N LEU A 89 -3.81 6.53 -7.27
CA LEU A 89 -4.88 5.78 -6.61
C LEU A 89 -6.02 6.69 -6.11
N LYS A 90 -5.71 7.81 -5.46
CA LYS A 90 -6.71 8.75 -4.93
C LYS A 90 -7.59 9.42 -5.99
N CYS A 91 -7.25 9.30 -7.27
CA CYS A 91 -8.05 9.84 -8.37
C CYS A 91 -9.29 8.96 -8.65
N TYR A 92 -9.35 7.75 -8.09
CA TYR A 92 -10.47 6.84 -8.23
C TYR A 92 -11.39 6.91 -7.00
N PRO A 93 -12.70 7.15 -7.18
CA PRO A 93 -13.63 7.16 -6.05
C PRO A 93 -13.70 5.80 -5.34
N GLY A 94 -13.67 5.79 -4.01
CA GLY A 94 -13.71 4.56 -3.23
C GLY A 94 -12.42 3.74 -3.24
N ALA A 95 -11.32 4.29 -3.78
CA ALA A 95 -10.03 3.61 -3.85
C ALA A 95 -9.45 3.28 -2.48
N MET A 96 -9.75 4.07 -1.45
CA MET A 96 -9.29 3.78 -0.09
C MET A 96 -9.86 2.46 0.43
N LYS A 97 -11.05 2.05 -0.03
CA LYS A 97 -11.64 0.76 0.32
C LYS A 97 -10.90 -0.42 -0.31
N VAL A 98 -10.29 -0.21 -1.48
CA VAL A 98 -9.47 -1.24 -2.15
C VAL A 98 -8.12 -1.38 -1.46
N LEU A 99 -7.54 -0.26 -1.01
CA LEU A 99 -6.30 -0.26 -0.24
C LEU A 99 -6.50 -0.76 1.20
N HIS A 100 -7.70 -0.56 1.74
CA HIS A 100 -8.09 -0.96 3.09
C HIS A 100 -8.57 -2.42 3.11
N ASN A 101 -7.69 -3.32 3.55
CA ASN A 101 -7.93 -4.75 3.72
C ASN A 101 -8.65 -5.06 5.05
N ASP A 102 -9.85 -4.48 5.21
CA ASP A 102 -10.71 -4.59 6.41
C ASP A 102 -10.01 -4.22 7.74
N GLY A 103 -8.89 -3.48 7.69
CA GLY A 103 -8.14 -3.09 8.89
C GLY A 103 -7.44 -4.26 9.60
N LYS A 104 -7.18 -5.36 8.90
CA LYS A 104 -6.41 -6.49 9.43
C LYS A 104 -4.95 -6.10 9.71
N HIS A 105 -4.26 -6.86 10.55
CA HIS A 105 -2.82 -6.65 10.80
C HIS A 105 -2.03 -6.67 9.48
N GLY A 106 -1.19 -5.65 9.25
CA GLY A 106 -0.49 -5.47 7.98
C GLY A 106 -1.33 -4.86 6.85
N ASP A 107 -2.49 -4.27 7.18
CA ASP A 107 -3.34 -3.53 6.24
C ASP A 107 -2.52 -2.49 5.42
N PRO A 108 -2.57 -2.52 4.07
CA PRO A 108 -1.75 -1.66 3.24
C PRO A 108 -1.97 -0.16 3.49
N LEU A 109 -3.21 0.26 3.74
CA LEU A 109 -3.52 1.66 4.04
C LEU A 109 -2.89 2.09 5.38
N SER A 110 -3.03 1.26 6.41
CA SER A 110 -2.46 1.51 7.74
C SER A 110 -0.92 1.54 7.70
N VAL A 111 -0.30 0.61 6.97
CA VAL A 111 1.15 0.57 6.76
C VAL A 111 1.62 1.77 5.92
N TYR A 112 0.80 2.28 5.00
CA TYR A 112 1.12 3.51 4.28
C TYR A 112 1.10 4.74 5.18
N LEU A 113 0.05 4.91 6.00
CA LEU A 113 -0.02 5.99 6.98
C LEU A 113 1.16 5.94 7.98
N ARG A 114 1.59 4.74 8.39
CA ARG A 114 2.83 4.53 9.15
C ARG A 114 4.01 5.23 8.53
N ALA A 115 4.27 4.89 7.27
CA ALA A 115 5.49 5.25 6.61
C ALA A 115 5.59 6.77 6.50
N LEU A 116 4.46 7.44 6.25
CA LEU A 116 4.36 8.90 6.26
C LEU A 116 4.68 9.49 7.64
N CYS A 117 4.14 8.93 8.73
CA CYS A 117 4.44 9.39 10.09
C CYS A 117 5.94 9.23 10.43
N LEU A 118 6.51 8.06 10.17
CA LEU A 118 7.92 7.76 10.45
C LEU A 118 8.86 8.71 9.69
N GLU A 119 8.60 8.94 8.40
CA GLU A 119 9.38 9.87 7.58
C GLU A 119 9.11 11.35 7.90
N GLY A 120 8.07 11.67 8.67
CA GLY A 120 7.69 13.05 9.00
C GLY A 120 7.01 13.79 7.84
N ARG A 121 6.33 13.05 6.96
CA ARG A 121 5.62 13.52 5.77
C ARG A 121 4.23 14.05 6.15
N ALA A 122 4.19 15.10 6.97
CA ALA A 122 2.94 15.60 7.55
C ALA A 122 1.93 16.10 6.49
N VAL A 123 2.40 16.69 5.39
CA VAL A 123 1.54 17.18 4.31
C VAL A 123 0.88 16.02 3.59
N GLU A 124 1.64 15.00 3.22
CA GLU A 124 1.11 13.81 2.56
C GLU A 124 0.24 12.97 3.50
N LEU A 125 0.52 12.96 4.80
CA LEU A 125 -0.34 12.32 5.79
C LEU A 125 -1.71 13.01 5.85
N LEU A 126 -1.74 14.35 5.93
CA LEU A 126 -3.00 15.11 5.88
C LEU A 126 -3.77 14.84 4.58
N GLU A 127 -3.07 14.84 3.45
CA GLU A 127 -3.64 14.50 2.14
C GLU A 127 -4.29 13.11 2.15
N ALA A 128 -3.61 12.09 2.70
CA ALA A 128 -4.15 10.74 2.80
C ALA A 128 -5.40 10.68 3.69
N LEU A 129 -5.38 11.38 4.83
CA LEU A 129 -6.51 11.44 5.75
C LEU A 129 -7.74 12.15 5.14
N GLU A 130 -7.52 13.20 4.35
CA GLU A 130 -8.59 13.85 3.60
C GLU A 130 -9.23 12.92 2.57
N VAL A 131 -8.41 12.14 1.85
CA VAL A 131 -8.91 11.16 0.88
C VAL A 131 -9.68 10.05 1.56
N MET A 132 -9.22 9.56 2.71
CA MET A 132 -9.96 8.60 3.54
C MET A 132 -11.32 9.13 3.97
N ALA A 133 -11.39 10.39 4.45
CA ALA A 133 -12.64 11.01 4.83
C ALA A 133 -13.63 11.13 3.66
N ARG A 134 -13.14 11.40 2.43
CA ARG A 134 -13.98 11.44 1.22
C ARG A 134 -14.56 10.08 0.84
N ASP A 135 -13.79 9.01 1.06
CA ASP A 135 -14.20 7.63 0.75
C ASP A 135 -15.00 6.96 1.88
N ASP A 136 -15.39 7.71 2.91
CA ASP A 136 -16.05 7.23 4.13
C ASP A 136 -15.25 6.13 4.84
N GLN A 137 -13.92 6.27 4.79
CA GLN A 137 -12.98 5.34 5.38
C GLN A 137 -12.46 5.88 6.71
N SER A 138 -12.85 5.23 7.81
CA SER A 138 -12.37 5.60 9.14
C SER A 138 -11.01 4.98 9.43
N ILE A 139 -10.20 5.69 10.25
CA ILE A 139 -9.06 5.08 10.93
C ILE A 139 -9.61 4.08 11.95
N SER A 140 -9.00 2.89 12.06
CA SER A 140 -9.34 1.92 13.11
C SER A 140 -9.27 2.60 14.49
N PRO A 141 -10.27 2.44 15.37
CA PRO A 141 -10.23 2.99 16.74
C PRO A 141 -9.01 2.55 17.56
N ARG A 142 -8.35 1.46 17.15
CA ARG A 142 -7.14 0.90 17.78
C ARG A 142 -5.83 1.48 17.24
N ALA A 143 -5.87 2.24 16.15
CA ALA A 143 -4.67 2.85 15.58
C ALA A 143 -4.31 4.12 16.35
N MET A 144 -3.04 4.22 16.78
CA MET A 144 -2.51 5.39 17.46
C MET A 144 -1.58 6.16 16.52
N ILE A 145 -1.87 7.45 16.30
CA ILE A 145 -0.92 8.38 15.66
C ILE A 145 -0.16 9.09 16.78
N VAL A 146 1.15 8.89 16.85
CA VAL A 146 2.09 9.47 17.81
C VAL A 146 3.16 10.29 17.06
N ASN A 147 3.74 11.29 17.73
CA ASN A 147 4.91 11.99 17.18
C ASN A 147 6.19 11.19 17.45
N ARG A 148 7.31 11.61 16.83
CA ARG A 148 8.65 11.02 17.01
C ARG A 148 9.13 10.91 18.48
N LYS A 149 8.47 11.57 19.43
CA LYS A 149 8.75 11.47 20.88
C LYS A 149 7.78 10.52 21.60
N GLY A 150 6.98 9.73 20.88
CA GLY A 150 5.98 8.82 21.44
C GLY A 150 4.73 9.51 21.99
N ARG A 151 4.51 10.81 21.73
CA ARG A 151 3.32 11.52 22.23
C ARG A 151 2.21 11.47 21.20
N THR A 152 1.03 11.00 21.60
CA THR A 152 -0.16 10.88 20.74
C THR A 152 -0.56 12.22 20.14
N LEU A 153 -0.71 12.27 18.81
CA LEU A 153 -1.12 13.43 18.01
C LEU A 153 -2.63 13.52 17.86
N VAL A 154 -3.33 12.38 17.83
CA VAL A 154 -4.80 12.29 17.83
C VAL A 154 -5.20 11.09 18.68
N SER A 155 -5.78 11.33 19.86
CA SER A 155 -6.59 10.34 20.56
C SER A 155 -7.99 10.92 20.74
N SER A 156 -9.01 10.09 20.57
CA SER A 156 -10.40 10.48 20.88
C SER A 156 -10.63 10.65 22.39
N TRP A 157 -9.65 10.35 23.25
CA TRP A 157 -9.70 10.58 24.69
C TRP A 157 -8.29 10.90 25.22
N ILE A 158 -8.16 12.02 25.94
CA ILE A 158 -6.90 12.49 26.56
C ILE A 158 -6.80 11.87 27.96
N GLU A 159 -5.65 11.26 28.28
CA GLU A 159 -4.81 11.69 29.39
C GLU A 159 -3.34 11.33 29.14
N PRO A 160 -2.38 12.26 29.30
CA PRO A 160 -0.97 11.98 29.17
C PRO A 160 -0.47 11.42 30.50
N LEU A 161 -0.16 10.13 30.55
CA LEU A 161 0.45 9.52 31.73
C LEU A 161 1.79 8.91 31.35
N GLN A 162 2.78 9.11 32.21
CA GLN A 162 4.19 8.73 32.06
C GLN A 162 4.41 7.20 32.08
N GLN A 163 3.41 6.45 31.65
CA GLN A 163 3.37 5.00 31.63
C GLN A 163 2.55 4.63 30.40
N GLU A 164 3.15 3.86 29.48
CA GLU A 164 2.40 3.25 28.38
C GLU A 164 1.16 2.60 28.97
N ALA A 165 -0.03 3.08 28.60
CA ALA A 165 -1.26 2.47 29.04
C ALA A 165 -1.21 1.01 28.57
N GLU A 166 -1.22 0.06 29.51
CA GLU A 166 -1.58 -1.31 29.20
C GLU A 166 -3.04 -1.27 28.75
N LEU A 167 -3.24 -1.08 27.45
CA LEU A 167 -4.55 -0.88 26.83
C LEU A 167 -5.48 -2.10 26.98
N GLY A 168 -5.00 -3.21 27.57
CA GLY A 168 -5.73 -4.47 27.68
C GLY A 168 -6.00 -5.16 26.34
N PHE A 169 -5.56 -4.53 25.25
CA PHE A 169 -5.66 -4.99 23.87
C PHE A 169 -4.30 -4.84 23.21
N GLU A 170 -3.92 -5.80 22.38
CA GLU A 170 -2.71 -5.72 21.56
C GLU A 170 -2.81 -4.47 20.66
N VAL A 171 -1.84 -3.57 20.67
CA VAL A 171 -1.91 -2.40 19.77
C VAL A 171 -1.61 -2.90 18.37
N ASP A 172 -2.60 -2.83 17.48
CA ASP A 172 -2.43 -3.30 16.11
C ASP A 172 -1.36 -2.50 15.38
N TYR A 173 -1.24 -1.20 15.72
CA TYR A 173 -0.48 -0.25 14.94
C TYR A 173 -0.13 1.08 15.69
N ILE A 174 1.16 1.47 15.71
CA ILE A 174 1.69 2.74 16.26
C ILE A 174 2.40 3.52 15.14
N ALA A 175 1.84 4.68 14.75
CA ALA A 175 2.33 5.57 13.68
C ALA A 175 3.11 6.76 14.21
#